data_AF-A0A9P8L3C5-F1
#
_entry.id   AF-A0A9P8L3C5-F1
#
_cell.length_a   1.000
_cell.length_b   1.000
_cell.length_c   1.000
_cell.angle_alpha   90.00
_cell.angle_beta   90.00
_cell.angle_gamma   90.00
#
_symmetry.space_group_name_H-M   'P 1'
#
loop_
_entity.id
_entity.type
_entity.pdbx_description
1 polymer ?
#
loop_
_entity_poly.entity_id
_entity_poly.type
_entity_poly.pdbx_seq_one_letter_code
_entity_poly.pdbx_strand_id
1 'polypeptide(L)'
;MFLRNVFWLVPLASVASVSALYPAAAYDSPVGPDAASIPIALAQVSGTPSIPNDLSSGFEPDSIQLKVSYKASTNDAFPDGTALTKEETAKQPIFAFGDASGINTASSYVVLMVDTTSATDRTLHFLQTDFKANGDATDMSSSASPAFSYRAPLSMGESGKRQYTFLLFQQTPSKGFQVKAVPNDGSNFNVEDWQTANGLESAQAGISMFVSGSEDGSQTSQTSTSPLMVFPTRSSSTATSPTTSPTTSPATSPATSPTASPTASRTTSPTKPSTTSPAAPSATPPTANAAASAFGVSTISTRSFAGLACLLMLLW
;
A
#
# COMPACT_ATOMS: atom_id res chain seq x y z
N MET A 1 -18.96 36.84 -8.11
CA MET A 1 -20.18 36.01 -8.05
C MET A 1 -19.76 34.67 -7.43
N PHE A 2 -19.86 34.54 -6.10
CA PHE A 2 -19.38 33.37 -5.35
C PHE A 2 -20.58 32.63 -4.75
N LEU A 3 -20.77 31.36 -5.12
CA LEU A 3 -21.71 30.49 -4.41
C LEU A 3 -21.04 29.98 -3.13
N ARG A 4 -21.66 30.25 -1.98
CA ARG A 4 -21.27 29.64 -0.70
C ARG A 4 -22.06 28.34 -0.54
N ASN A 5 -21.40 27.19 -0.64
CA ASN A 5 -22.02 25.92 -0.29
C ASN A 5 -22.24 25.86 1.22
N VAL A 6 -23.49 25.61 1.61
CA VAL A 6 -23.90 25.43 3.01
C VAL A 6 -23.82 23.96 3.34
N PHE A 7 -22.85 23.58 4.18
CA PHE A 7 -22.79 22.23 4.75
C PHE A 7 -23.84 22.10 5.86
N TRP A 8 -24.69 21.07 5.76
CA TRP A 8 -25.62 20.69 6.82
C TRP A 8 -24.95 19.66 7.75
N LEU A 9 -24.99 19.90 9.06
CA LEU A 9 -24.71 18.83 10.03
C LEU A 9 -25.90 17.87 10.07
N VAL A 10 -25.64 16.58 9.84
CA VAL A 10 -26.55 15.49 10.18
C VAL A 10 -26.13 14.91 11.53
N PRO A 11 -27.04 14.78 12.52
CA PRO A 11 -26.69 14.20 13.81
C PRO A 11 -26.50 12.68 13.70
N LEU A 12 -25.42 12.15 14.30
CA LEU A 12 -25.25 10.70 14.46
C LEU A 12 -26.34 10.16 15.39
N ALA A 13 -27.13 9.20 14.90
CA ALA A 13 -28.01 8.40 15.74
C ALA A 13 -27.19 7.34 16.49
N SER A 14 -27.34 7.30 17.82
CA SER A 14 -26.76 6.23 18.64
C SER A 14 -27.52 4.93 18.41
N VAL A 15 -26.83 3.90 17.91
CA VAL A 15 -27.41 2.56 17.73
C VAL A 15 -27.26 1.80 19.04
N ALA A 16 -28.37 1.57 19.74
CA ALA A 16 -28.38 0.79 20.97
C ALA A 16 -28.21 -0.71 20.67
N SER A 17 -27.19 -1.34 21.25
CA SER A 17 -27.00 -2.79 21.17
C SER A 17 -28.13 -3.53 21.89
N VAL A 18 -28.89 -4.33 21.15
CA VAL A 18 -29.95 -5.18 21.71
C VAL A 18 -29.33 -6.48 22.24
N SER A 19 -29.15 -6.57 23.55
CA SER A 19 -28.80 -7.83 24.22
C SER A 19 -29.99 -8.78 24.26
N ALA A 20 -30.03 -9.77 23.37
CA ALA A 20 -31.02 -10.83 23.40
C ALA A 20 -30.72 -11.84 24.54
N LEU A 21 -31.52 -11.78 25.61
CA LEU A 21 -31.54 -12.80 26.65
C LEU A 21 -32.16 -14.10 26.11
N TYR A 22 -31.36 -15.15 25.96
CA TYR A 22 -31.88 -16.49 25.70
C TYR A 22 -32.41 -17.13 27.00
N PRO A 23 -33.65 -17.66 27.02
CA PRO A 23 -34.16 -18.40 28.17
C PRO A 23 -33.53 -19.79 28.26
N ALA A 24 -33.21 -20.22 29.48
CA ALA A 24 -32.74 -21.58 29.75
C ALA A 24 -33.92 -22.57 29.67
N ALA A 25 -33.89 -23.48 28.70
CA ALA A 25 -34.81 -24.62 28.65
C ALA A 25 -34.17 -25.84 29.34
N ALA A 26 -34.85 -26.37 30.37
CA ALA A 26 -34.47 -27.64 30.96
C ALA A 26 -34.85 -28.80 30.02
N TYR A 27 -33.89 -29.65 29.68
CA TYR A 27 -34.11 -30.84 28.88
C TYR A 27 -34.21 -32.07 29.79
N ASP A 28 -35.43 -32.60 29.90
CA ASP A 28 -35.68 -33.96 30.40
C ASP A 28 -35.46 -34.97 29.26
N SER A 29 -34.97 -36.17 29.56
CA SER A 29 -34.35 -37.07 28.58
C SER A 29 -35.16 -38.35 28.32
N PRO A 30 -35.69 -38.55 27.09
CA PRO A 30 -36.06 -39.87 26.60
C PRO A 30 -34.91 -40.47 25.77
N VAL A 31 -34.51 -41.70 26.11
CA VAL A 31 -33.50 -42.46 25.36
C VAL A 31 -34.15 -43.06 24.10
N GLY A 32 -33.70 -42.65 22.91
CA GLY A 32 -34.14 -43.18 21.63
C GLY A 32 -33.04 -43.07 20.55
N PRO A 33 -32.67 -44.16 19.85
CA PRO A 33 -31.59 -44.14 18.87
C PRO A 33 -32.09 -43.74 17.47
N ASP A 34 -32.44 -42.48 17.27
CA ASP A 34 -32.63 -41.89 15.94
C ASP A 34 -31.71 -40.67 15.77
N ALA A 35 -30.82 -40.73 14.78
CA ALA A 35 -29.76 -39.76 14.57
C ALA A 35 -30.29 -38.47 13.92
N ALA A 36 -30.91 -37.62 14.72
CA ALA A 36 -31.30 -36.28 14.30
C ALA A 36 -30.06 -35.44 13.96
N SER A 37 -29.82 -35.25 12.66
CA SER A 37 -28.73 -34.40 12.14
C SER A 37 -28.95 -32.94 12.57
N ILE A 38 -28.22 -32.51 13.61
CA ILE A 38 -28.21 -31.11 14.04
C ILE A 38 -27.54 -30.28 12.94
N PRO A 39 -28.20 -29.26 12.37
CA PRO A 39 -27.55 -28.36 11.42
C PRO A 39 -26.49 -27.54 12.15
N ILE A 40 -25.21 -27.84 11.88
CA ILE A 40 -24.09 -27.02 12.33
C ILE A 40 -24.19 -25.68 11.59
N ALA A 41 -24.66 -24.64 12.30
CA ALA A 41 -24.62 -23.29 11.81
C ALA A 41 -23.14 -22.87 11.70
N LEU A 42 -22.60 -22.85 10.48
CA LEU A 42 -21.33 -22.19 10.21
C LEU A 42 -21.53 -20.70 10.47
N ALA A 43 -21.07 -20.24 11.64
CA ALA A 43 -20.89 -18.82 11.90
C ALA A 43 -19.93 -18.28 10.83
N GLN A 44 -20.45 -17.50 9.88
CA GLN A 44 -19.59 -16.74 8.99
C GLN A 44 -18.83 -15.75 9.86
N VAL A 45 -17.53 -16.03 10.05
CA VAL A 45 -16.60 -15.04 10.60
C VAL A 45 -16.58 -13.90 9.59
N SER A 46 -17.33 -12.84 9.88
CA SER A 46 -17.22 -11.57 9.21
C SER A 46 -15.82 -11.06 9.47
N GLY A 47 -14.91 -11.34 8.52
CA GLY A 47 -13.51 -10.97 8.63
C GLY A 47 -13.42 -9.50 8.94
N THR A 48 -12.78 -9.16 10.07
CA THR A 48 -12.38 -7.78 10.33
C THR A 48 -11.59 -7.27 9.12
N PRO A 49 -11.78 -6.01 8.68
CA PRO A 49 -10.97 -5.46 7.61
C PRO A 49 -9.51 -5.67 8.00
N SER A 50 -8.76 -6.36 7.14
CA SER A 50 -7.40 -6.77 7.47
C SER A 50 -6.51 -5.54 7.62
N ILE A 51 -6.77 -4.52 6.82
CA ILE A 51 -6.09 -3.23 6.83
C ILE A 51 -6.69 -2.33 7.95
N PRO A 52 -5.85 -1.74 8.81
CA PRO A 52 -6.29 -0.79 9.84
C PRO A 52 -7.14 0.36 9.28
N ASN A 53 -8.22 0.71 9.99
CA ASN A 53 -9.23 1.69 9.54
C ASN A 53 -8.66 3.09 9.23
N ASP A 54 -7.58 3.50 9.88
CA ASP A 54 -6.92 4.77 9.61
C ASP A 54 -6.21 4.79 8.24
N LEU A 55 -5.69 3.63 7.81
CA LEU A 55 -4.99 3.44 6.54
C LEU A 55 -5.91 3.20 5.35
N SER A 56 -7.15 2.76 5.59
CA SER A 56 -8.16 2.49 4.55
C SER A 56 -9.14 3.64 4.31
N SER A 57 -8.92 4.79 4.96
CA SER A 57 -9.81 5.96 4.92
C SER A 57 -10.01 6.59 3.52
N GLY A 58 -9.12 6.31 2.56
CA GLY A 58 -9.22 6.74 1.16
C GLY A 58 -9.63 5.64 0.16
N PHE A 59 -9.99 4.45 0.63
CA PHE A 59 -10.33 3.32 -0.25
C PHE A 59 -11.77 3.42 -0.75
N GLU A 60 -11.93 3.69 -2.04
CA GLU A 60 -13.23 3.69 -2.71
C GLU A 60 -13.47 2.34 -3.41
N PRO A 61 -14.63 1.68 -3.25
CA PRO A 61 -14.84 0.29 -3.67
C PRO A 61 -14.75 0.08 -5.19
N ASP A 62 -15.15 1.09 -5.97
CA ASP A 62 -15.13 1.09 -7.44
C ASP A 62 -13.89 1.81 -8.02
N SER A 63 -12.81 1.92 -7.24
CA SER A 63 -11.60 2.66 -7.63
C SER A 63 -10.42 1.76 -8.01
N ILE A 64 -9.20 2.30 -7.90
CA ILE A 64 -7.97 1.59 -8.21
C ILE A 64 -7.78 0.46 -7.20
N GLN A 65 -7.44 -0.72 -7.67
CA GLN A 65 -7.11 -1.87 -6.83
C GLN A 65 -5.62 -2.20 -6.95
N LEU A 66 -4.99 -2.61 -5.85
CA LEU A 66 -3.58 -3.03 -5.83
C LEU A 66 -3.49 -4.56 -5.82
N LYS A 67 -2.81 -5.13 -6.82
CA LYS A 67 -2.37 -6.52 -6.87
C LYS A 67 -0.89 -6.60 -6.48
N VAL A 68 -0.54 -7.53 -5.58
CA VAL A 68 0.83 -7.77 -5.12
C VAL A 68 1.14 -9.26 -5.26
N SER A 69 2.28 -9.60 -5.86
CA SER A 69 2.73 -10.99 -6.02
C SER A 69 4.19 -11.14 -5.60
N TYR A 70 4.49 -12.24 -4.91
CA TYR A 70 5.86 -12.68 -4.61
C TYR A 70 6.41 -13.72 -5.60
N LYS A 71 5.58 -14.12 -6.59
CA LYS A 71 5.98 -15.03 -7.66
C LYS A 71 6.43 -14.25 -8.90
N ALA A 72 6.75 -14.97 -9.98
CA ALA A 72 7.21 -14.38 -11.24
C ALA A 72 6.10 -13.69 -12.07
N SER A 73 4.82 -13.77 -11.66
CA SER A 73 3.70 -13.14 -12.35
C SER A 73 2.73 -12.46 -11.38
N THR A 74 2.16 -11.34 -11.81
CA THR A 74 1.08 -10.59 -11.15
C THR A 74 -0.28 -11.31 -11.23
N ASN A 75 -0.43 -12.29 -12.12
CA ASN A 75 -1.56 -13.22 -12.13
C ASN A 75 -1.57 -14.15 -10.90
N ASP A 76 -0.43 -14.34 -10.25
CA ASP A 76 -0.28 -15.04 -8.96
C ASP A 76 -0.42 -14.10 -7.75
N ALA A 77 -1.03 -12.91 -7.92
CA ALA A 77 -1.24 -11.99 -6.82
C ALA A 77 -2.06 -12.64 -5.69
N PHE A 78 -1.62 -12.44 -4.45
CA PHE A 78 -2.32 -12.98 -3.29
C PHE A 78 -3.58 -12.14 -2.98
N PRO A 79 -4.68 -12.74 -2.49
CA PRO A 79 -5.83 -11.99 -1.99
C PRO A 79 -5.56 -11.34 -0.62
N ASP A 80 -6.37 -10.35 -0.27
CA ASP A 80 -6.23 -9.61 0.99
C ASP A 80 -6.27 -10.52 2.23
N GLY A 81 -5.40 -10.26 3.20
CA GLY A 81 -5.28 -11.05 4.42
C GLY A 81 -4.64 -12.44 4.26
N THR A 82 -4.00 -12.74 3.12
CA THR A 82 -3.33 -14.03 2.89
C THR A 82 -2.20 -14.26 3.90
N ALA A 83 -2.10 -15.49 4.41
CA ALA A 83 -0.93 -15.95 5.16
C ALA A 83 0.16 -16.46 4.20
N LEU A 84 1.37 -15.88 4.28
CA LEU A 84 2.55 -16.27 3.51
C LEU A 84 3.70 -16.69 4.44
N THR A 85 4.68 -17.43 3.93
CA THR A 85 5.88 -17.79 4.68
C THR A 85 7.00 -16.74 4.56
N LYS A 86 8.01 -16.86 5.43
CA LYS A 86 9.21 -16.02 5.39
C LYS A 86 10.01 -16.23 4.09
N GLU A 87 10.00 -17.45 3.57
CA GLU A 87 10.72 -17.85 2.34
C GLU A 87 10.03 -17.29 1.10
N GLU A 88 8.69 -17.31 1.05
CA GLU A 88 7.91 -16.69 -0.03
C GLU A 88 8.14 -15.18 -0.09
N THR A 89 8.19 -14.54 1.08
CA THR A 89 8.34 -13.07 1.21
C THR A 89 9.79 -12.59 1.25
N ALA A 90 10.77 -13.48 1.05
CA ALA A 90 12.20 -13.17 1.11
C ALA A 90 12.72 -12.26 -0.02
N LYS A 91 11.98 -12.13 -1.12
CA LYS A 91 12.31 -11.27 -2.28
C LYS A 91 11.36 -10.09 -2.34
N GLN A 92 11.77 -8.99 -2.97
CA GLN A 92 10.87 -7.87 -3.24
C GLN A 92 9.71 -8.34 -4.16
N PRO A 93 8.45 -7.98 -3.85
CA PRO A 93 7.31 -8.36 -4.68
C PRO A 93 7.23 -7.53 -5.97
N ILE A 94 6.39 -7.99 -6.90
CA ILE A 94 5.96 -7.29 -8.09
C ILE A 94 4.52 -6.78 -7.93
N PHE A 95 4.20 -5.67 -8.59
CA PHE A 95 2.97 -4.91 -8.39
C PHE A 95 2.18 -4.78 -9.70
N ALA A 96 0.85 -4.80 -9.59
CA ALA A 96 -0.07 -4.50 -10.69
C ALA A 96 -1.31 -3.77 -10.16
N PHE A 97 -2.07 -3.19 -11.08
CA PHE A 97 -3.44 -2.77 -10.86
C PHE A 97 -4.40 -3.96 -10.89
N GLY A 98 -5.50 -3.89 -10.16
CA GLY A 98 -6.62 -4.83 -10.32
C GLY A 98 -7.44 -4.51 -11.56
N ASP A 99 -8.20 -5.50 -12.04
CA ASP A 99 -8.81 -5.49 -13.38
C ASP A 99 -9.96 -4.49 -13.52
N ALA A 100 -10.48 -3.98 -12.40
CA ALA A 100 -11.48 -2.90 -12.34
C ALA A 100 -10.86 -1.48 -12.40
N SER A 101 -9.54 -1.35 -12.32
CA SER A 101 -8.87 -0.05 -12.24
C SER A 101 -8.91 0.68 -13.58
N GLY A 102 -9.46 1.89 -13.62
CA GLY A 102 -9.32 2.78 -14.77
C GLY A 102 -7.86 3.20 -14.97
N ILE A 103 -7.12 2.49 -15.84
CA ILE A 103 -5.67 2.67 -15.97
C ILE A 103 -5.33 4.05 -16.56
N ASN A 104 -4.93 4.98 -15.69
CA ASN A 104 -4.37 6.26 -16.08
C ASN A 104 -2.84 6.17 -16.20
N THR A 105 -2.34 5.89 -17.40
CA THR A 105 -0.89 5.77 -17.71
C THR A 105 -0.10 7.08 -17.54
N ALA A 106 -0.78 8.24 -17.46
CA ALA A 106 -0.15 9.52 -17.17
C ALA A 106 0.07 9.76 -15.66
N SER A 107 -0.66 9.05 -14.80
CA SER A 107 -0.45 9.09 -13.35
C SER A 107 0.79 8.29 -12.95
N SER A 108 1.43 8.74 -11.87
CA SER A 108 2.52 8.04 -11.20
C SER A 108 2.09 7.72 -9.78
N TYR A 109 2.60 6.64 -9.18
CA TYR A 109 2.18 6.16 -7.86
C TYR A 109 3.37 5.87 -6.95
N VAL A 110 3.14 5.99 -5.65
CA VAL A 110 4.05 5.52 -4.60
C VAL A 110 3.49 4.22 -4.03
N VAL A 111 4.33 3.20 -3.92
CA VAL A 111 4.01 1.97 -3.18
C VAL A 111 4.83 1.93 -1.90
N LEU A 112 4.12 1.65 -0.81
CA LEU A 112 4.64 1.56 0.55
C LEU A 112 4.35 0.15 1.10
N MET A 113 5.21 -0.38 1.96
CA MET A 113 4.94 -1.59 2.77
C MET A 113 5.28 -1.31 4.23
N VAL A 114 4.35 -1.63 5.13
CA VAL A 114 4.44 -1.29 6.57
C VAL A 114 4.08 -2.50 7.43
N ASP A 115 4.82 -2.78 8.51
CA ASP A 115 4.33 -3.69 9.57
C ASP A 115 3.19 -2.98 10.31
N THR A 116 1.99 -3.52 10.18
CA THR A 116 0.75 -3.01 10.78
C THR A 116 0.25 -3.85 11.95
N THR A 117 1.08 -4.77 12.47
CA THR A 117 0.76 -5.60 13.65
C THR A 117 0.46 -4.76 14.89
N SER A 118 1.16 -3.63 15.06
CA SER A 118 0.81 -2.59 16.04
C SER A 118 0.15 -1.41 15.33
N ALA A 119 -0.90 -0.87 15.94
CA ALA A 119 -1.52 0.37 15.48
C ALA A 119 -0.60 1.59 15.70
N THR A 120 0.22 1.56 16.75
CA THR A 120 1.09 2.68 17.17
C THR A 120 2.56 2.50 16.78
N ASP A 121 3.03 1.25 16.63
CA ASP A 121 4.45 0.90 16.50
C ASP A 121 4.72 0.25 15.14
N ARG A 122 4.37 1.00 14.10
CA ARG A 122 4.54 0.61 12.71
C ARG A 122 5.98 0.81 12.26
N THR A 123 6.49 -0.07 11.41
CA THR A 123 7.83 0.04 10.81
C THR A 123 7.73 0.02 9.29
N LEU A 124 8.61 0.77 8.63
CA LEU A 124 8.68 0.80 7.17
C LEU A 124 9.50 -0.38 6.64
N HIS A 125 8.95 -1.12 5.68
CA HIS A 125 9.61 -2.26 5.00
C HIS A 125 9.99 -1.97 3.55
N PHE A 126 9.26 -1.07 2.87
CA PHE A 126 9.52 -0.72 1.48
C PHE A 126 8.89 0.62 1.14
N LEU A 127 9.59 1.42 0.33
CA LEU A 127 9.07 2.67 -0.24
C LEU A 127 9.73 2.93 -1.58
N GLN A 128 8.95 2.92 -2.66
CA GLN A 128 9.41 3.27 -3.99
C GLN A 128 8.36 4.12 -4.71
N THR A 129 8.83 5.17 -5.39
CA THR A 129 8.03 6.18 -6.10
C THR A 129 7.94 5.88 -7.58
N ASP A 130 7.20 6.69 -8.33
CA ASP A 130 7.19 6.71 -9.79
C ASP A 130 6.78 5.39 -10.45
N PHE A 131 5.95 4.59 -9.76
CA PHE A 131 5.28 3.45 -10.38
C PHE A 131 4.28 3.93 -11.43
N LYS A 132 4.25 3.27 -12.58
CA LYS A 132 3.34 3.53 -13.69
C LYS A 132 2.82 2.23 -14.27
N ALA A 133 1.63 2.29 -14.86
CA ALA A 133 1.10 1.22 -15.69
C ALA A 133 1.97 1.02 -16.94
N ASN A 134 2.27 -0.24 -17.26
CA ASN A 134 3.06 -0.62 -18.42
C ASN A 134 2.19 -0.71 -19.68
N GLY A 135 1.67 0.43 -20.15
CA GLY A 135 0.86 0.52 -21.36
C GLY A 135 -0.50 -0.17 -21.23
N ASP A 136 -0.76 -1.16 -22.10
CA ASP A 136 -2.01 -1.92 -22.14
C ASP A 136 -2.14 -2.99 -21.04
N ALA A 137 -1.09 -3.21 -20.24
CA ALA A 137 -1.07 -4.18 -19.15
C ALA A 137 -1.41 -3.52 -17.80
N THR A 138 -2.04 -4.30 -16.91
CA THR A 138 -2.24 -3.95 -15.50
C THR A 138 -0.93 -3.89 -14.70
N ASP A 139 0.15 -4.49 -15.20
CA ASP A 139 1.46 -4.51 -14.55
C ASP A 139 2.01 -3.11 -14.31
N MET A 140 2.58 -2.90 -13.11
CA MET A 140 3.26 -1.66 -12.76
C MET A 140 4.78 -1.85 -12.76
N SER A 141 5.51 -0.83 -13.23
CA SER A 141 6.95 -0.71 -13.01
C SER A 141 7.32 0.71 -12.56
N SER A 142 8.44 0.84 -11.86
CA SER A 142 9.02 2.12 -11.48
C SER A 142 10.39 2.28 -12.11
N SER A 143 10.67 3.49 -12.63
CA SER A 143 11.99 3.89 -13.11
C SER A 143 12.87 4.53 -12.03
N ALA A 144 12.32 4.79 -10.84
CA ALA A 144 13.04 5.38 -9.72
C ALA A 144 13.76 4.31 -8.88
N SER A 145 14.85 4.67 -8.23
CA SER A 145 15.42 3.84 -7.17
C SER A 145 14.50 3.84 -5.94
N PRO A 146 14.37 2.73 -5.18
CA PRO A 146 13.64 2.72 -3.92
C PRO A 146 14.22 3.77 -2.95
N ALA A 147 13.34 4.58 -2.36
CA ALA A 147 13.73 5.53 -1.33
C ALA A 147 13.90 4.85 0.03
N PHE A 148 13.21 3.73 0.25
CA PHE A 148 13.51 2.76 1.29
C PHE A 148 13.60 1.38 0.64
N SER A 149 14.79 0.77 0.69
CA SER A 149 15.04 -0.55 0.08
C SER A 149 14.24 -1.64 0.77
N TYR A 150 13.78 -2.63 0.01
CA TYR A 150 12.98 -3.73 0.55
C TYR A 150 13.66 -4.42 1.75
N ARG A 151 12.92 -4.52 2.85
CA ARG A 151 13.21 -5.34 4.03
C ARG A 151 12.15 -6.43 4.09
N ALA A 152 12.56 -7.68 3.95
CA ALA A 152 11.64 -8.81 4.02
C ALA A 152 10.90 -8.82 5.39
N PRO A 153 9.66 -9.33 5.45
CA PRO A 153 9.02 -9.69 6.70
C PRO A 153 9.97 -10.44 7.65
N LEU A 154 9.94 -10.09 8.92
CA LEU A 154 10.72 -10.75 9.98
C LEU A 154 12.25 -10.67 9.75
N SER A 155 12.74 -9.59 9.13
CA SER A 155 14.18 -9.35 8.88
C SER A 155 14.80 -8.24 9.74
N MET A 156 14.01 -7.43 10.43
CA MET A 156 14.48 -6.39 11.36
C MET A 156 14.42 -6.82 12.83
N GLY A 157 14.30 -8.13 13.08
CA GLY A 157 14.23 -8.71 14.43
C GLY A 157 12.81 -8.92 14.95
N GLU A 158 11.79 -8.82 14.09
CA GLU A 158 10.40 -9.08 14.44
C GLU A 158 10.17 -10.58 14.66
N SER A 159 9.46 -10.93 15.75
CA SER A 159 9.03 -12.29 16.07
C SER A 159 7.50 -12.46 15.99
N GLY A 160 7.05 -13.72 16.04
CA GLY A 160 5.64 -14.12 16.05
C GLY A 160 4.92 -14.00 14.71
N LYS A 161 3.59 -13.99 14.76
CA LYS A 161 2.73 -13.67 13.60
C LYS A 161 2.66 -12.15 13.43
N ARG A 162 3.13 -11.66 12.28
CA ARG A 162 3.08 -10.25 11.90
C ARG A 162 2.11 -10.01 10.75
N GLN A 163 1.57 -8.80 10.69
CA GLN A 163 0.72 -8.31 9.62
C GLN A 163 1.44 -7.20 8.87
N TYR A 164 1.49 -7.28 7.54
CA TYR A 164 2.09 -6.26 6.70
C TYR A 164 1.04 -5.74 5.74
N THR A 165 0.99 -4.42 5.57
CA THR A 165 0.09 -3.75 4.65
C THR A 165 0.89 -3.05 3.55
N PHE A 166 0.53 -3.33 2.30
CA PHE A 166 0.91 -2.54 1.15
C PHE A 166 -0.10 -1.42 0.94
N LEU A 167 0.37 -0.20 0.68
CA LEU A 167 -0.46 0.96 0.38
C LEU A 167 -0.02 1.59 -0.95
N LEU A 168 -1.00 2.07 -1.71
CA LEU A 168 -0.83 2.77 -2.98
C LEU A 168 -1.31 4.22 -2.85
N PHE A 169 -0.42 5.16 -3.10
CA PHE A 169 -0.71 6.60 -3.13
C PHE A 169 -0.52 7.14 -4.55
N GLN A 170 -1.45 7.97 -5.03
CA GLN A 170 -1.24 8.69 -6.28
C GLN A 170 -0.30 9.88 -6.06
N GLN A 171 0.73 10.01 -6.90
CA GLN A 171 1.61 11.17 -6.88
C GLN A 171 0.93 12.35 -7.59
N THR A 172 0.78 13.46 -6.87
CA THR A 172 0.30 14.72 -7.44
C THR A 172 1.19 15.14 -8.61
N PRO A 173 0.66 15.45 -9.81
CA PRO A 173 1.43 15.73 -11.03
C PRO A 173 2.16 17.09 -10.94
N SER A 174 3.23 17.08 -10.16
CA SER A 174 4.19 18.15 -9.94
C SER A 174 5.51 17.81 -10.62
N LYS A 175 6.32 18.81 -10.97
CA LYS A 175 7.59 18.59 -11.68
C LYS A 175 8.64 18.00 -10.72
N GLY A 176 8.68 16.67 -10.66
CA GLY A 176 9.63 15.90 -9.85
C GLY A 176 9.14 15.73 -8.43
N PHE A 177 8.33 14.69 -8.19
CA PHE A 177 8.01 14.26 -6.84
C PHE A 177 9.30 13.83 -6.14
N GLN A 178 9.61 14.46 -5.01
CA GLN A 178 10.79 14.14 -4.20
C GLN A 178 10.32 13.78 -2.80
N VAL A 179 10.56 12.53 -2.43
CA VAL A 179 10.09 11.97 -1.17
C VAL A 179 10.87 12.53 0.02
N LYS A 180 10.16 12.77 1.12
CA LYS A 180 10.67 13.38 2.35
C LYS A 180 10.31 12.50 3.54
N ALA A 181 10.95 12.78 4.69
CA ALA A 181 10.68 12.15 5.98
C ALA A 181 10.72 10.60 5.94
N VAL A 182 11.62 10.03 5.13
CA VAL A 182 11.87 8.59 5.14
C VAL A 182 12.57 8.23 6.47
N PRO A 183 12.05 7.26 7.25
CA PRO A 183 12.64 6.85 8.52
C PRO A 183 13.94 6.06 8.31
N ASN A 184 14.72 5.89 9.38
CA ASN A 184 15.78 4.89 9.41
C ASN A 184 15.19 3.48 9.59
N ASP A 185 15.91 2.45 9.16
CA ASP A 185 15.56 1.04 9.37
C ASP A 185 15.10 0.76 10.81
N GLY A 186 14.00 0.00 10.96
CA GLY A 186 13.43 -0.39 12.26
C GLY A 186 12.85 0.74 13.11
N SER A 187 12.85 1.99 12.64
CA SER A 187 12.26 3.12 13.38
C SER A 187 10.74 3.13 13.26
N ASN A 188 10.07 3.70 14.28
CA ASN A 188 8.63 3.97 14.22
C ASN A 188 8.28 4.86 13.02
N PHE A 189 7.21 4.51 12.31
CA PHE A 189 6.78 5.18 11.09
C PHE A 189 5.28 5.51 11.13
N ASN A 190 4.95 6.79 11.32
CA ASN A 190 3.59 7.27 11.14
C ASN A 190 3.31 7.57 9.66
N VAL A 191 2.37 6.81 9.08
CA VAL A 191 1.94 6.93 7.68
C VAL A 191 1.28 8.29 7.41
N GLU A 192 0.47 8.81 8.34
CA GLU A 192 -0.27 10.06 8.17
C GLU A 192 0.66 11.29 8.20
N ASP A 193 1.62 11.32 9.13
CA ASP A 193 2.66 12.35 9.19
C ASP A 193 3.52 12.34 7.93
N TRP A 194 3.92 11.16 7.46
CA TRP A 194 4.70 11.00 6.23
C TRP A 194 3.90 11.44 4.99
N GLN A 195 2.64 11.02 4.87
CA GLN A 195 1.75 11.42 3.78
C GLN A 195 1.62 12.95 3.72
N THR A 196 1.38 13.57 4.88
CA THR A 196 1.27 15.03 5.04
C THR A 196 2.57 15.74 4.65
N ALA A 197 3.74 15.26 5.12
CA ALA A 197 5.04 15.82 4.78
C ALA A 197 5.38 15.75 3.27
N ASN A 198 4.77 14.79 2.56
CA ASN A 198 4.93 14.59 1.13
C ASN A 198 3.83 15.25 0.28
N GLY A 199 2.80 15.83 0.90
CA GLY A 199 1.67 16.46 0.19
C GLY A 199 0.84 15.48 -0.63
N LEU A 200 0.73 14.23 -0.14
CA LEU A 200 -0.06 13.17 -0.75
C LEU A 200 -1.50 13.18 -0.20
N GLU A 201 -2.46 12.78 -1.05
CA GLU A 201 -3.80 12.41 -0.60
C GLU A 201 -3.77 11.05 0.11
N SER A 202 -4.89 10.64 0.72
CA SER A 202 -5.00 9.33 1.38
C SER A 202 -4.68 8.18 0.41
N ALA A 203 -4.21 7.06 0.94
CA ALA A 203 -4.00 5.85 0.15
C ALA A 203 -5.29 5.48 -0.59
N GLN A 204 -5.20 5.27 -1.90
CA GLN A 204 -6.35 4.95 -2.76
C GLN A 204 -6.65 3.45 -2.77
N ALA A 205 -5.61 2.63 -2.54
CA ALA A 205 -5.72 1.19 -2.47
C ALA A 205 -4.73 0.64 -1.45
N GLY A 206 -5.01 -0.57 -0.98
CA GLY A 206 -4.07 -1.35 -0.19
C GLY A 206 -4.43 -2.82 -0.19
N ILE A 207 -3.48 -3.64 0.24
CA ILE A 207 -3.66 -5.07 0.47
C ILE A 207 -2.77 -5.50 1.64
N SER A 208 -3.28 -6.33 2.54
CA SER A 208 -2.49 -6.89 3.63
C SER A 208 -2.17 -8.37 3.46
N MET A 209 -1.18 -8.81 4.21
CA MET A 209 -0.81 -10.21 4.38
C MET A 209 -0.36 -10.46 5.81
N PHE A 210 -0.39 -11.72 6.24
CA PHE A 210 0.23 -12.17 7.48
C PHE A 210 1.47 -13.01 7.18
N VAL A 211 2.54 -12.83 7.95
CA VAL A 211 3.73 -13.69 7.89
C VAL A 211 4.09 -14.12 9.31
N SER A 212 4.21 -15.43 9.52
CA SER A 212 4.58 -16.00 10.81
C SER A 212 6.05 -16.40 10.85
N GLY A 213 6.76 -15.96 11.88
CA GLY A 213 8.06 -16.51 12.24
C GLY A 213 7.86 -17.85 12.92
N SER A 214 8.29 -18.94 12.28
CA SER A 214 8.24 -20.28 12.86
C SER A 214 9.28 -20.44 13.97
N GLU A 215 8.97 -19.94 15.17
CA GLU A 215 9.71 -20.27 16.39
C GLU A 215 9.24 -21.62 16.98
N ASP A 216 7.95 -21.96 16.83
CA ASP A 216 7.42 -23.30 17.07
C ASP A 216 7.31 -24.09 15.76
N GLY A 217 7.98 -25.24 15.70
CA GLY A 217 8.04 -26.13 14.51
C GLY A 217 6.74 -26.84 14.12
N SER A 218 5.57 -26.35 14.56
CA SER A 218 4.26 -26.92 14.21
C SER A 218 3.74 -26.34 12.89
N GLN A 219 4.48 -26.62 11.81
CA GLN A 219 4.18 -26.17 10.45
C GLN A 219 2.98 -26.95 9.87
N THR A 220 1.78 -26.71 10.41
CA THR A 220 0.55 -27.06 9.71
C THR A 220 0.31 -26.03 8.62
N SER A 221 0.75 -26.36 7.40
CA SER A 221 0.37 -25.64 6.19
C SER A 221 -1.14 -25.71 6.01
N GLN A 222 -1.87 -24.78 6.63
CA GLN A 222 -3.26 -24.51 6.29
C GLN A 222 -3.27 -23.95 4.88
N THR A 223 -3.38 -24.86 3.91
CA THR A 223 -3.83 -24.53 2.56
C THR A 223 -5.12 -23.74 2.73
N SER A 224 -5.03 -22.43 2.55
CA SER A 224 -6.18 -21.54 2.56
C SER A 224 -6.94 -21.79 1.27
N THR A 225 -7.69 -22.90 1.23
CA THR A 225 -8.78 -23.09 0.28
C THR A 225 -9.80 -22.02 0.60
N SER A 226 -9.58 -20.83 0.04
CA SER A 226 -10.58 -19.77 -0.04
C SER A 226 -11.87 -20.43 -0.52
N PRO A 227 -12.99 -20.32 0.23
CA PRO A 227 -14.22 -20.99 -0.14
C PRO A 227 -14.69 -20.41 -1.47
N LEU A 228 -14.48 -21.17 -2.55
CA LEU A 228 -15.06 -20.90 -3.86
C LEU A 228 -16.56 -20.72 -3.65
N MET A 229 -17.05 -19.48 -3.78
CA MET A 229 -18.48 -19.23 -3.89
C MET A 229 -18.94 -19.84 -5.21
N VAL A 230 -19.44 -21.07 -5.12
CA VAL A 230 -20.06 -21.78 -6.24
C VAL A 230 -21.38 -21.09 -6.55
N PHE A 231 -21.32 -20.07 -7.39
CA PHE A 231 -22.52 -19.54 -8.05
C PHE A 231 -23.15 -20.69 -8.85
N PRO A 232 -24.47 -20.93 -8.76
CA PRO A 232 -25.12 -22.03 -9.46
C PRO A 232 -25.22 -21.73 -10.96
N THR A 233 -24.19 -22.16 -11.71
CA THR A 233 -24.16 -22.06 -13.18
C THR A 233 -25.24 -22.97 -13.79
N ARG A 234 -26.24 -22.36 -14.42
CA ARG A 234 -27.36 -23.07 -15.06
C ARG A 234 -26.88 -23.85 -16.29
N SER A 235 -26.69 -25.15 -16.15
CA SER A 235 -26.25 -26.03 -17.24
C SER A 235 -27.29 -26.13 -18.38
N SER A 236 -26.81 -26.00 -19.62
CA SER A 236 -27.49 -26.48 -20.82
C SER A 236 -26.52 -27.32 -21.64
N SER A 237 -26.69 -28.63 -21.60
CA SER A 237 -25.83 -29.63 -22.24
C SER A 237 -26.30 -29.97 -23.66
N THR A 238 -25.38 -30.00 -24.63
CA THR A 238 -25.33 -31.12 -25.60
C THR A 238 -23.92 -31.28 -26.13
N ALA A 239 -23.48 -32.53 -26.29
CA ALA A 239 -22.11 -32.89 -26.68
C ALA A 239 -22.11 -33.75 -27.94
N THR A 240 -21.09 -33.57 -28.80
CA THR A 240 -20.70 -34.54 -29.84
C THR A 240 -19.20 -34.47 -30.08
N SER A 241 -18.52 -35.61 -29.94
CA SER A 241 -17.20 -35.92 -30.53
C SER A 241 -17.43 -37.03 -31.57
N PRO A 242 -16.54 -37.29 -32.56
CA PRO A 242 -15.22 -37.87 -32.27
C PRO A 242 -14.03 -37.51 -33.21
N THR A 243 -12.83 -37.63 -32.63
CA THR A 243 -11.60 -38.29 -33.14
C THR A 243 -11.29 -38.40 -34.64
N THR A 244 -10.10 -37.91 -35.03
CA THR A 244 -9.14 -38.61 -35.91
C THR A 244 -7.69 -38.18 -35.65
N SER A 245 -6.74 -39.12 -35.68
CA SER A 245 -5.28 -38.87 -35.69
C SER A 245 -4.75 -38.91 -37.12
N PRO A 246 -3.77 -38.06 -37.50
CA PRO A 246 -2.44 -38.55 -37.88
C PRO A 246 -1.25 -37.56 -37.58
N THR A 247 0.04 -37.81 -37.88
CA THR A 247 0.95 -38.98 -37.81
C THR A 247 2.40 -38.52 -38.18
N THR A 248 3.44 -39.20 -37.69
CA THR A 248 4.88 -39.17 -38.11
C THR A 248 5.74 -37.89 -37.97
N SER A 249 6.85 -38.04 -37.22
CA SER A 249 8.15 -37.35 -37.38
C SER A 249 8.81 -37.66 -38.76
N PRO A 250 9.86 -36.96 -39.27
CA PRO A 250 11.15 -36.75 -38.57
C PRO A 250 11.99 -35.49 -38.95
N ALA A 251 13.21 -35.42 -38.38
CA ALA A 251 14.50 -35.09 -39.05
C ALA A 251 15.34 -33.88 -38.54
N THR A 252 16.53 -34.24 -38.02
CA THR A 252 17.88 -33.66 -38.26
C THR A 252 18.26 -32.21 -37.89
N SER A 253 19.29 -32.11 -37.02
CA SER A 253 20.32 -31.06 -36.84
C SER A 253 21.14 -30.81 -38.14
N PRO A 254 22.20 -29.93 -38.20
CA PRO A 254 22.86 -29.11 -37.16
C PRO A 254 23.33 -27.67 -37.57
N ALA A 255 24.06 -26.99 -36.66
CA ALA A 255 25.00 -25.87 -36.88
C ALA A 255 24.41 -24.51 -37.34
N THR A 256 24.95 -23.32 -37.02
CA THR A 256 26.36 -22.90 -36.89
C THR A 256 26.58 -21.76 -35.87
N SER A 257 27.82 -21.64 -35.37
CA SER A 257 28.41 -20.38 -34.87
C SER A 257 29.37 -19.87 -35.96
N PRO A 258 29.43 -18.55 -36.27
CA PRO A 258 30.57 -17.77 -35.77
C PRO A 258 30.35 -16.25 -35.56
N THR A 259 31.17 -15.69 -34.65
CA THR A 259 31.95 -14.43 -34.79
C THR A 259 31.29 -13.12 -35.27
N ALA A 260 31.30 -12.10 -34.40
CA ALA A 260 31.92 -10.79 -34.69
C ALA A 260 32.19 -9.98 -33.41
N SER A 261 33.39 -9.39 -33.29
CA SER A 261 33.75 -8.40 -32.27
C SER A 261 33.97 -7.03 -32.94
N PRO A 262 33.34 -5.94 -32.49
CA PRO A 262 33.69 -4.59 -32.92
C PRO A 262 34.60 -3.89 -31.90
N THR A 263 35.88 -3.92 -32.20
CA THR A 263 36.81 -2.76 -32.18
C THR A 263 36.51 -1.59 -31.24
N ALA A 264 37.36 -1.41 -30.24
CA ALA A 264 37.48 -0.14 -29.53
C ALA A 264 37.97 0.98 -30.46
N SER A 265 37.40 2.18 -30.34
CA SER A 265 38.01 3.40 -30.89
C SER A 265 38.01 4.51 -29.85
N ARG A 266 39.22 5.01 -29.55
CA ARG A 266 39.43 6.19 -28.71
C ARG A 266 38.83 7.41 -29.41
N THR A 267 38.27 8.34 -28.65
CA THR A 267 38.24 9.75 -29.05
C THR A 267 38.85 10.58 -27.94
N THR A 268 39.82 11.40 -28.33
CA THR A 268 40.63 12.24 -27.44
C THR A 268 39.90 13.53 -27.07
N SER A 269 40.15 14.01 -25.85
CA SER A 269 39.76 15.34 -25.37
C SER A 269 40.23 16.48 -26.29
N PRO A 270 39.49 17.60 -26.32
CA PRO A 270 40.13 18.90 -26.31
C PRO A 270 39.71 19.77 -25.10
N THR A 271 40.72 20.16 -24.32
CA THR A 271 40.69 21.22 -23.30
C THR A 271 40.14 22.55 -23.85
N LYS A 272 39.35 23.27 -23.04
CA LYS A 272 39.16 24.74 -23.17
C LYS A 272 39.26 25.41 -21.78
N PRO A 273 39.59 26.71 -21.70
CA PRO A 273 40.39 27.23 -20.58
C PRO A 273 39.57 27.91 -19.48
N SER A 274 40.25 28.08 -18.34
CA SER A 274 39.86 28.97 -17.25
C SER A 274 39.56 30.39 -17.74
N THR A 275 38.56 31.05 -17.14
CA THR A 275 38.33 32.50 -17.27
C THR A 275 38.27 33.12 -15.86
N THR A 276 39.13 34.10 -15.62
CA THR A 276 39.41 34.69 -14.30
C THR A 276 38.81 36.09 -14.12
N SER A 277 38.34 36.36 -12.89
CA SER A 277 38.15 37.72 -12.31
C SER A 277 37.03 38.61 -12.91
N PRO A 278 36.56 39.68 -12.20
CA PRO A 278 37.18 40.36 -11.05
C PRO A 278 36.32 40.42 -9.75
N ALA A 279 36.87 41.10 -8.72
CA ALA A 279 36.40 41.11 -7.34
C ALA A 279 35.96 42.50 -6.82
N ALA A 280 35.19 42.49 -5.70
CA ALA A 280 34.96 43.59 -4.73
C ALA A 280 34.19 44.84 -5.25
N PRO A 281 33.56 45.71 -4.42
CA PRO A 281 33.62 45.93 -2.94
C PRO A 281 32.24 45.67 -2.25
N SER A 282 31.92 46.00 -0.98
CA SER A 282 32.54 46.21 0.33
C SER A 282 31.45 46.87 1.23
N ALA A 283 31.27 46.38 2.46
CA ALA A 283 30.69 47.03 3.67
C ALA A 283 29.47 47.99 3.59
N THR A 284 28.40 47.68 4.37
CA THR A 284 28.11 48.38 5.65
C THR A 284 26.95 47.73 6.45
N PRO A 285 26.98 47.76 7.80
CA PRO A 285 25.86 47.36 8.66
C PRO A 285 25.13 48.56 9.31
N PRO A 286 23.83 48.45 9.62
CA PRO A 286 23.15 49.24 10.66
C PRO A 286 22.94 48.36 11.91
N THR A 287 23.64 48.65 13.02
CA THR A 287 23.14 49.52 14.11
C THR A 287 22.14 48.82 15.02
N ALA A 288 22.65 48.31 16.15
CA ALA A 288 21.84 47.96 17.30
C ALA A 288 21.22 49.23 17.91
N ASN A 289 19.97 49.14 18.39
CA ASN A 289 19.43 50.15 19.30
C ASN A 289 18.79 49.45 20.49
N ALA A 290 19.43 49.58 21.65
CA ALA A 290 18.90 49.10 22.92
C ALA A 290 18.15 50.24 23.61
N ALA A 291 16.92 49.97 24.05
CA ALA A 291 16.19 50.81 25.00
C ALA A 291 15.46 49.88 25.97
N ALA A 292 15.48 50.24 27.25
CA ALA A 292 15.18 49.33 28.35
C ALA A 292 13.78 49.56 28.98
N SER A 293 13.42 48.64 29.88
CA SER A 293 12.52 48.84 31.03
C SER A 293 11.02 48.94 30.79
N ALA A 294 10.27 47.94 31.27
CA ALA A 294 9.23 48.13 32.29
C ALA A 294 8.85 46.81 32.99
N PHE A 295 8.46 46.91 34.27
CA PHE A 295 7.96 45.81 35.11
C PHE A 295 6.45 45.58 34.92
N GLY A 296 5.97 44.37 35.25
CA GLY A 296 4.54 44.01 35.37
C GLY A 296 4.33 42.54 34.97
N VAL A 297 4.31 41.54 35.84
CA VAL A 297 3.40 41.28 36.98
C VAL A 297 1.94 41.18 36.57
N SER A 298 1.42 39.95 36.63
CA SER A 298 0.01 39.54 36.70
C SER A 298 -0.94 39.88 35.54
N THR A 299 -1.38 38.83 34.83
CA THR A 299 -2.73 38.29 35.08
C THR A 299 -2.95 36.90 34.47
N ILE A 300 -3.71 36.07 35.18
CA ILE A 300 -4.34 34.86 34.63
C ILE A 300 -5.47 35.33 33.72
N SER A 301 -5.55 34.82 32.47
CA SER A 301 -6.78 34.91 31.69
C SER A 301 -7.01 33.66 30.86
N THR A 302 -8.23 33.15 30.96
CA THR A 302 -8.70 31.91 30.34
C THR A 302 -9.41 32.22 29.02
N ARG A 303 -9.51 31.19 28.15
CA ARG A 303 -10.50 31.00 27.06
C ARG A 303 -10.13 31.47 25.64
N SER A 304 -10.43 30.53 24.73
CA SER A 304 -11.08 30.71 23.42
C SER A 304 -10.38 31.56 22.36
N PHE A 305 -9.84 30.86 21.35
CA PHE A 305 -9.73 31.41 20.00
C PHE A 305 -10.91 30.93 19.15
N ALA A 306 -11.85 31.84 18.88
CA ALA A 306 -12.91 31.68 17.91
C ALA A 306 -12.93 32.92 16.99
N GLY A 307 -12.52 32.73 15.74
CA GLY A 307 -12.52 33.78 14.71
C GLY A 307 -11.48 34.90 14.89
N LEU A 308 -11.31 35.81 13.93
CA LEU A 308 -11.89 35.84 12.58
C LEU A 308 -11.01 36.72 11.66
N ALA A 309 -10.78 36.24 10.42
CA ALA A 309 -10.60 36.96 9.16
C ALA A 309 -9.90 38.34 9.03
N CYS A 310 -9.23 38.46 7.87
CA CYS A 310 -9.13 39.63 6.98
C CYS A 310 -7.83 40.47 7.01
N LEU A 311 -7.63 41.23 5.92
CA LEU A 311 -6.41 41.92 5.44
C LEU A 311 -5.26 40.97 5.01
N LEU A 312 -4.56 41.17 3.88
CA LEU A 312 -4.64 42.21 2.83
C LEU A 312 -4.14 41.62 1.47
N MET A 313 -4.63 42.11 0.33
CA MET A 313 -4.01 41.89 -0.99
C MET A 313 -2.63 42.57 -1.08
N LEU A 314 -1.68 42.06 -1.89
CA LEU A 314 -0.86 42.83 -2.86
C LEU A 314 0.29 41.99 -3.47
N LEU A 315 0.38 41.98 -4.82
CA LEU A 315 1.44 41.40 -5.69
C LEU A 315 1.61 39.85 -5.57
N TRP A 316 1.87 39.10 -6.64
CA TRP A 316 2.27 39.43 -8.02
C TRP A 316 1.54 38.51 -9.02
#